data_AF-A0A960CW22-F1
#
_entry.id   AF-A0A960CW22-F1
#
_cell.length_a   1.000
_cell.length_b   1.000
_cell.length_c   1.000
_cell.angle_alpha   90.00
_cell.angle_beta   90.00
_cell.angle_gamma   90.00
#
_symmetry.space_group_name_H-M   'P 1'
#
loop_
_entity.id
_entity.type
_entity.pdbx_description
1 polymer ?
#
loop_
_entity_poly.entity_id
_entity_poly.type
_entity_poly.pdbx_seq_one_letter_code
_entity_poly.pdbx_strand_id
1 'polypeptide(L)'
;MGIFDKIKNTAFDPAVLGGPSNRAVAADDPIWVPINGVSLEDYADLARTARVRGVTDEAGMIALARERGWDPAGTKTALDGWVQRMGQSMAVGQRFRKLLGY
;
A
#
# COMPACT_ATOMS: atom_id res chain seq x y z
N MET A 1 0.09 -18.58 -39.67
CA MET A 1 -0.59 -17.73 -38.67
C MET A 1 0.17 -17.89 -37.35
N GLY A 2 1.16 -17.02 -37.11
CA GLY A 2 2.26 -17.29 -36.17
C GLY A 2 1.97 -16.87 -34.74
N ILE A 3 2.49 -17.68 -33.81
CA ILE A 3 2.69 -17.51 -32.35
C ILE A 3 3.12 -16.11 -31.83
N PHE A 4 3.36 -15.14 -32.72
CA PHE A 4 3.85 -13.80 -32.43
C PHE A 4 2.75 -12.78 -32.07
N ASP A 5 1.47 -13.11 -32.30
CA ASP A 5 0.38 -12.18 -31.96
C ASP A 5 -0.08 -12.29 -30.49
N LYS A 6 0.40 -13.31 -29.75
CA LYS A 6 0.08 -13.51 -28.33
C LYS A 6 0.92 -12.64 -27.37
N ILE A 7 1.88 -11.88 -27.88
CA ILE A 7 2.86 -11.09 -27.09
C ILE A 7 2.53 -9.58 -27.12
N LYS A 8 1.39 -9.16 -27.66
CA LYS A 8 1.04 -7.72 -27.73
C LYS A 8 0.34 -7.16 -26.49
N ASN A 9 0.03 -7.97 -25.48
CA ASN A 9 -0.75 -7.53 -24.31
C ASN A 9 -0.17 -7.93 -22.94
N THR A 10 1.11 -8.30 -22.88
CA THR A 10 1.79 -8.53 -21.60
C THR A 10 2.72 -7.36 -21.36
N ALA A 11 2.20 -6.27 -20.81
CA ALA A 11 3.04 -5.32 -20.09
C ALA A 11 3.89 -6.16 -19.12
N PHE A 12 5.22 -6.13 -19.29
CA PHE A 12 6.16 -6.90 -18.47
C PHE A 12 5.79 -6.68 -17.00
N ASP A 13 5.27 -7.73 -16.37
CA ASP A 13 4.88 -7.67 -14.96
C ASP A 13 6.17 -7.78 -14.14
N PRO A 14 6.61 -6.73 -13.45
CA PRO A 14 7.85 -6.77 -12.67
C PRO A 14 7.81 -7.87 -11.60
N ALA A 15 6.63 -8.35 -11.20
CA ALA A 15 6.46 -9.47 -10.28
C ALA A 15 7.10 -10.78 -10.76
N VAL A 16 7.27 -10.95 -12.08
CA VAL A 16 8.00 -12.10 -12.66
C VAL A 16 9.50 -12.05 -12.32
N LEU A 17 10.03 -10.86 -12.00
CA LEU A 17 11.41 -10.60 -11.63
C LEU A 17 11.56 -10.13 -10.17
N GLY A 18 10.51 -10.26 -9.35
CA GLY A 18 10.52 -9.87 -7.93
C GLY A 18 10.19 -8.40 -7.63
N GLY A 19 9.73 -7.63 -8.62
CA GLY A 19 9.22 -6.27 -8.45
C GLY A 19 7.70 -6.21 -8.19
N PRO A 20 7.15 -5.01 -7.89
CA PRO A 20 5.71 -4.84 -7.69
C PRO A 20 4.92 -5.09 -8.99
N SER A 21 3.77 -5.74 -8.86
CA SER A 21 2.94 -6.06 -10.01
C SER A 21 2.36 -4.80 -10.66
N ASN A 22 2.37 -4.75 -11.99
CA ASN A 22 1.72 -3.69 -12.78
C ASN A 22 0.27 -4.02 -13.15
N ARG A 23 -0.27 -5.15 -12.66
CA ARG A 23 -1.65 -5.54 -12.93
C ARG A 23 -2.62 -4.52 -12.36
N ALA A 24 -3.66 -4.23 -13.14
CA ALA A 24 -4.80 -3.48 -12.66
C ALA A 24 -5.47 -4.25 -11.52
N VAL A 25 -5.81 -3.54 -10.45
CA VAL A 25 -6.47 -4.09 -9.28
C VAL A 25 -7.92 -3.61 -9.30
N ALA A 26 -8.87 -4.54 -9.20
CA ALA A 26 -10.30 -4.22 -9.15
C ALA A 26 -10.65 -3.45 -7.87
N ALA A 27 -11.73 -2.66 -7.87
CA ALA A 27 -12.10 -1.85 -6.70
C ALA A 27 -12.55 -2.67 -5.48
N ASP A 28 -13.08 -3.86 -5.74
CA ASP A 28 -13.55 -4.88 -4.79
C ASP A 28 -12.47 -5.91 -4.41
N ASP A 29 -11.24 -5.73 -4.91
CA ASP A 29 -10.14 -6.65 -4.66
C ASP A 29 -9.79 -6.73 -3.15
N PRO A 30 -9.55 -7.94 -2.59
CA PRO A 30 -9.13 -8.13 -1.21
C PRO A 30 -7.89 -7.33 -0.79
N ILE A 31 -7.06 -6.89 -1.74
CA ILE A 31 -5.90 -6.02 -1.48
C ILE A 31 -6.30 -4.65 -0.91
N TRP A 32 -7.57 -4.24 -1.03
CA TRP A 32 -8.11 -3.02 -0.42
C TRP A 32 -8.71 -3.23 0.97
N VAL A 33 -8.89 -4.48 1.41
CA VAL A 33 -9.51 -4.78 2.72
C VAL A 33 -8.66 -4.18 3.85
N PRO A 34 -9.26 -3.48 4.83
CA PRO A 34 -8.54 -2.94 5.97
C PRO A 34 -7.73 -4.00 6.71
N ILE A 35 -6.54 -3.62 7.18
CA ILE A 35 -5.67 -4.52 7.94
C ILE A 35 -5.82 -4.14 9.41
N ASN A 36 -6.32 -5.05 10.24
CA ASN A 36 -6.63 -4.78 11.65
C ASN A 36 -7.47 -3.52 11.86
N GLY A 37 -8.44 -3.27 10.97
CA GLY A 37 -9.31 -2.10 11.02
C GLY A 37 -8.70 -0.81 10.46
N VAL A 38 -7.44 -0.83 9.99
CA VAL A 38 -6.78 0.32 9.37
C VAL A 38 -6.94 0.24 7.85
N SER A 39 -7.76 1.13 7.29
CA SER A 39 -7.92 1.27 5.84
C SER A 39 -6.68 1.93 5.20
N LEU A 40 -6.62 1.92 3.86
CA LEU A 40 -5.56 2.62 3.14
C LEU A 40 -5.63 4.14 3.38
N GLU A 41 -6.84 4.67 3.54
CA GLU A 41 -7.09 6.09 3.81
C GLU A 41 -6.62 6.48 5.21
N ASP A 42 -6.91 5.64 6.21
CA ASP A 42 -6.43 5.80 7.59
C ASP A 42 -4.90 5.74 7.66
N TYR A 43 -4.30 4.79 6.94
CA TYR A 43 -2.85 4.68 6.85
C TYR A 43 -2.22 5.92 6.17
N ALA A 44 -2.81 6.41 5.08
CA ALA A 44 -2.35 7.63 4.41
C ALA A 44 -2.48 8.86 5.31
N ASP A 45 -3.56 8.96 6.08
CA ASP A 45 -3.74 10.05 7.03
C ASP A 45 -2.73 10.02 8.18
N LEU A 46 -2.43 8.83 8.71
CA LEU A 46 -1.37 8.63 9.68
C LEU A 46 -0.01 9.06 9.10
N ALA A 47 0.30 8.65 7.88
CA ALA A 47 1.55 9.02 7.20
C ALA A 47 1.66 10.54 6.92
N ARG A 48 0.55 11.21 6.57
CA ARG A 48 0.52 12.68 6.47
C ARG A 48 0.80 13.34 7.81
N THR A 49 0.16 12.87 8.88
CA THR A 49 0.37 13.38 10.24
C THR A 49 1.82 13.21 10.67
N ALA A 50 2.41 12.04 10.41
CA ALA A 50 3.80 11.76 10.70
C ALA A 50 4.74 12.71 9.95
N ARG A 51 4.50 12.93 8.64
CA ARG A 51 5.27 13.89 7.84
C ARG A 51 5.20 15.31 8.42
N VAL A 52 4.01 15.77 8.82
CA VAL A 52 3.82 17.10 9.42
C VAL A 52 4.56 17.22 10.75
N ARG A 53 4.63 16.13 11.53
CA ARG A 53 5.30 16.09 12.84
C ARG A 53 6.78 15.67 12.76
N GLY A 54 7.33 15.46 11.57
CA GLY A 54 8.73 15.02 11.40
C GLY A 54 9.00 13.59 11.88
N VAL A 55 7.96 12.76 12.03
CA VAL A 55 8.07 11.35 12.40
C VAL A 55 8.35 10.52 11.16
N THR A 56 9.45 9.77 11.18
CA THR A 56 9.89 8.93 10.04
C THR A 56 10.15 7.47 10.42
N ASP A 57 10.05 7.13 11.69
CA ASP A 57 10.30 5.81 12.22
C ASP A 57 9.00 5.09 12.62
N GLU A 58 9.08 3.76 12.69
CA GLU A 58 7.95 2.91 13.04
C GLU A 58 7.42 3.20 14.45
N ALA A 59 8.31 3.43 15.43
CA ALA A 59 7.90 3.67 16.81
C ALA A 59 7.08 4.96 16.95
N GLY A 60 7.50 6.02 16.24
CA GLY A 60 6.74 7.26 16.16
C GLY A 60 5.42 7.09 15.43
N MET A 61 5.36 6.32 14.34
CA MET A 61 4.10 6.01 13.66
C MET A 61 3.11 5.28 14.58
N ILE A 62 3.60 4.31 15.36
CA ILE A 62 2.80 3.59 16.36
C ILE A 62 2.35 4.55 17.47
N ALA A 63 3.21 5.46 17.94
CA ALA A 63 2.84 6.46 18.93
C ALA A 63 1.70 7.36 18.43
N LEU A 64 1.77 7.82 17.18
CA LEU A 64 0.70 8.61 16.55
C LEU A 64 -0.60 7.83 16.38
N ALA A 65 -0.51 6.54 16.10
CA ALA A 65 -1.70 5.68 16.03
C ALA A 65 -2.32 5.46 17.43
N ARG A 66 -1.51 5.36 18.48
CA ARG A 66 -2.00 5.28 19.86
C ARG A 66 -2.76 6.53 20.28
N GLU A 67 -2.31 7.72 19.83
CA GLU A 67 -3.06 8.97 20.04
C GLU A 67 -4.48 8.92 19.45
N ARG A 68 -4.69 8.11 18.40
CA ARG A 68 -5.99 7.88 17.75
C ARG A 68 -6.80 6.76 18.42
N GLY A 69 -6.28 6.15 19.48
CA GLY A 69 -6.91 5.02 20.17
C GLY A 69 -6.69 3.67 19.48
N TRP A 70 -5.77 3.57 18.51
CA TRP A 70 -5.48 2.29 17.86
C TRP A 70 -4.55 1.41 18.70
N ASP A 71 -4.75 0.10 18.60
CA ASP A 71 -3.89 -0.88 19.25
C ASP A 71 -2.47 -0.83 18.62
N PRO A 72 -1.39 -0.83 19.42
CA PRO A 72 -0.02 -0.77 18.90
C PRO A 72 0.37 -1.97 18.04
N ALA A 73 -0.01 -3.19 18.45
CA ALA A 73 0.32 -4.40 17.71
C ALA A 73 -0.50 -4.47 16.41
N GLY A 74 -1.78 -4.13 16.51
CA GLY A 74 -2.69 -3.99 15.38
C GLY A 74 -2.19 -2.98 14.35
N THR A 75 -1.72 -1.82 14.84
CA THR A 75 -1.11 -0.77 14.02
C THR A 75 0.13 -1.30 13.32
N LYS A 76 1.08 -1.93 14.04
CA LYS A 76 2.28 -2.46 13.42
C LYS A 76 1.96 -3.42 12.27
N THR A 77 1.06 -4.38 12.50
CA THR A 77 0.61 -5.31 11.45
C THR A 77 -0.02 -4.58 10.27
N ALA A 78 -0.77 -3.49 10.50
CA ALA A 78 -1.32 -2.67 9.44
C ALA A 78 -0.24 -1.94 8.63
N LEU A 79 0.74 -1.32 9.31
CA LEU A 79 1.87 -0.65 8.66
C LEU A 79 2.63 -1.63 7.77
N ASP A 80 3.03 -2.77 8.34
CA ASP A 80 3.78 -3.82 7.63
C ASP A 80 2.97 -4.38 6.45
N GLY A 81 1.67 -4.63 6.66
CA GLY A 81 0.79 -5.16 5.63
C GLY A 81 0.56 -4.20 4.48
N TRP A 82 0.38 -2.90 4.73
CA TRP A 82 0.24 -1.91 3.67
C TRP A 82 1.55 -1.70 2.90
N VAL A 83 2.70 -1.70 3.58
CA VAL A 83 4.03 -1.66 2.94
C VAL A 83 4.22 -2.88 2.04
N GLN A 84 3.87 -4.08 2.52
CA GLN A 84 3.95 -5.30 1.71
C GLN A 84 3.04 -5.22 0.46
N ARG A 85 1.78 -4.76 0.62
CA ARG A 85 0.85 -4.62 -0.51
C ARG A 85 1.33 -3.59 -1.54
N MET A 86 1.94 -2.49 -1.11
CA MET A 86 2.58 -1.53 -2.02
C MET A 86 3.80 -2.13 -2.74
N GLY A 87 4.57 -2.98 -2.07
CA GLY A 87 5.68 -3.74 -2.68
C GLY A 87 5.22 -4.83 -3.66
N GLN A 88 3.97 -5.29 -3.54
CA GLN A 88 3.38 -6.31 -4.41
C GLN A 88 2.54 -5.71 -5.54
N SER A 89 2.04 -4.48 -5.40
CA SER A 89 1.13 -3.86 -6.35
C SER A 89 1.41 -2.36 -6.50
N MET A 90 1.74 -1.97 -7.73
CA MET A 90 1.89 -0.57 -8.11
C MET A 90 0.58 0.21 -7.98
N ALA A 91 -0.58 -0.44 -8.13
CA ALA A 91 -1.88 0.21 -7.98
C ALA A 91 -2.12 0.70 -6.54
N VAL A 92 -1.73 -0.10 -5.55
CA VAL A 92 -1.83 0.28 -4.12
C VAL A 92 -0.93 1.47 -3.84
N GLY A 93 0.33 1.41 -4.31
CA GLY A 93 1.27 2.52 -4.15
C GLY A 93 0.84 3.80 -4.86
N GLN A 94 0.18 3.71 -6.01
CA GLN A 94 -0.39 4.87 -6.71
C GLN A 94 -1.57 5.48 -5.94
N ARG A 95 -2.49 4.65 -5.44
CA ARG A 95 -3.63 5.13 -4.64
C ARG A 95 -3.15 5.79 -3.34
N PHE A 96 -2.16 5.20 -2.68
CA PHE A 96 -1.52 5.79 -1.51
C PHE A 96 -0.90 7.17 -1.79
N ARG A 97 -0.11 7.30 -2.88
CA ARG A 97 0.48 8.59 -3.27
C ARG A 97 -0.58 9.66 -3.58
N LYS A 98 -1.65 9.28 -4.28
CA LYS A 98 -2.79 10.18 -4.55
C LYS A 98 -3.43 10.65 -3.26
N LEU A 99 -3.58 9.78 -2.26
CA LEU A 99 -4.03 10.18 -0.93
C LEU A 99 -3.05 11.17 -0.30
N LEU A 100 -1.74 10.93 -0.36
CA LEU A 100 -0.75 11.87 0.19
C LEU A 100 -0.71 13.26 -0.47
N GLY A 101 -1.35 13.43 -1.64
CA GLY A 101 -1.44 14.69 -2.38
C GLY A 101 -0.39 14.86 -3.49
N TYR A 102 0.16 13.76 -4.00
CA TYR A 102 1.06 13.75 -5.16
C TYR A 102 0.30 13.60 -6.49
#